data_AF-A0A9W7Z9S1-F1
#
_entry.id   AF-A0A9W7Z9S1-F1
#
_cell.length_a   1.000
_cell.length_b   1.000
_cell.length_c   1.000
_cell.angle_alpha   90.00
_cell.angle_beta   90.00
_cell.angle_gamma   90.00
#
_symmetry.space_group_name_H-M   'P 1'
#
loop_
_entity.id
_entity.type
_entity.pdbx_description
1 polymer ?
#
loop_
_entity_poly.entity_id
_entity_poly.type
_entity_poly.pdbx_seq_one_letter_code
_entity_poly.pdbx_strand_id
1 'polypeptide(L)'
;MVGISRDSRHKRSHTGAKRAHYRKKRKFELGRQAANTKLAPKRIHEVRVRGGNKKFRAMRLESGNYSWGSESISRSTRIVAVVYNASNNELVRTNTLVKGAIVQIDATPFRQWYENRYAKVLGKKRQQTATEEEKSDANKPRSKHLLAKIAGRQSAVEPALDSQFGSGRVYAIITSRPGQSGRCDGYILEGKELDFYLRKIRSKK
;
A
#
# COMPACT_ATOMS: atom_id res chain seq x y z
N MET A 1 25.17 22.74 13.71
CA MET A 1 26.13 21.87 13.00
C MET A 1 25.41 21.10 11.88
N VAL A 2 25.96 21.00 10.67
CA VAL A 2 25.34 20.22 9.56
C VAL A 2 25.68 18.74 9.76
N GLY A 3 24.67 17.90 10.04
CA GLY A 3 24.84 16.47 10.33
C GLY A 3 25.14 15.61 9.09
N ILE A 4 24.21 14.73 8.73
CA ILE A 4 24.31 13.85 7.55
C ILE A 4 24.46 14.70 6.28
N SER A 5 25.39 14.34 5.38
CA SER A 5 25.65 15.03 4.11
C SER A 5 25.33 14.12 2.92
N ARG A 6 24.75 14.68 1.86
CA ARG A 6 24.42 14.01 0.59
C ARG A 6 25.41 14.31 -0.53
N ASP A 7 26.56 14.92 -0.21
CA ASP A 7 27.59 15.21 -1.21
C ASP A 7 28.33 13.94 -1.64
N SER A 8 28.88 13.90 -2.85
CA SER A 8 29.63 12.74 -3.37
C SER A 8 31.13 12.81 -3.08
N ARG A 9 31.62 13.92 -2.52
CA ARG A 9 33.06 14.22 -2.40
C ARG A 9 33.72 13.53 -1.23
N HIS A 10 32.95 13.13 -0.22
CA HIS A 10 33.44 12.30 0.88
C HIS A 10 33.70 10.85 0.44
N LYS A 11 33.25 10.43 -0.76
CA LYS A 11 33.57 9.13 -1.37
C LYS A 11 34.84 9.24 -2.23
N ARG A 12 35.51 8.11 -2.46
CA ARG A 12 36.67 8.02 -3.37
C ARG A 12 36.28 8.38 -4.81
N SER A 13 37.27 8.77 -5.62
CA SER A 13 37.07 8.92 -7.07
C SER A 13 36.82 7.56 -7.74
N HIS A 14 36.44 7.60 -9.02
CA HIS A 14 36.34 6.40 -9.85
C HIS A 14 37.66 5.61 -9.90
N THR A 15 38.80 6.31 -9.90
CA THR A 15 40.15 5.70 -9.86
C THR A 15 40.53 5.15 -8.47
N GLY A 16 39.68 5.30 -7.45
CA GLY A 16 39.98 4.91 -6.08
C GLY A 16 40.79 5.95 -5.29
N ALA A 17 41.22 7.05 -5.91
CA ALA A 17 41.97 8.11 -5.22
C ALA A 17 41.13 8.79 -4.12
N LYS A 18 41.79 9.13 -3.00
CA LYS A 18 41.18 9.91 -1.92
C LYS A 18 41.06 11.37 -2.37
N ARG A 19 39.85 11.92 -2.34
CA ARG A 19 39.59 13.32 -2.72
C ARG A 19 40.01 14.27 -1.60
N ALA A 20 40.63 15.39 -1.96
CA ALA A 20 41.00 16.44 -1.01
C ALA A 20 39.75 17.16 -0.48
N HIS A 21 39.78 17.50 0.81
CA HIS A 21 38.70 18.24 1.46
C HIS A 21 38.96 19.75 1.36
N TYR A 22 38.33 20.42 0.40
CA TYR A 22 38.56 21.85 0.12
C TYR A 22 37.51 22.78 0.76
N ARG A 23 36.36 22.27 1.20
CA ARG A 23 35.31 23.09 1.84
C ARG A 23 34.52 22.31 2.89
N LYS A 24 34.03 23.02 3.91
CA LYS A 24 33.09 22.49 4.92
C LYS A 24 31.73 22.14 4.29
N LYS A 25 30.97 21.25 4.96
CA LYS A 25 29.60 20.85 4.57
C LYS A 25 28.68 22.06 4.42
N ARG A 26 27.85 22.09 3.37
CA ARG A 26 26.91 23.19 3.09
C ARG A 26 25.46 22.82 3.44
N LYS A 27 24.65 23.80 3.80
CA LYS A 27 23.23 23.60 4.21
C LYS A 27 22.37 22.95 3.13
N PHE A 28 22.68 23.16 1.85
CA PHE A 28 21.96 22.53 0.74
C PHE A 28 22.33 21.06 0.52
N GLU A 29 23.44 20.58 1.10
CA GLU A 29 23.87 19.18 1.05
C GLU A 29 23.29 18.35 2.21
N LEU A 30 22.44 18.97 3.05
CA LEU A 30 21.91 18.36 4.26
C LEU A 30 21.03 17.13 3.96
N GLY A 31 21.38 16.02 4.61
CA GLY A 31 20.54 14.85 4.80
C GLY A 31 19.82 14.92 6.15
N ARG A 32 18.73 14.16 6.28
CA ARG A 32 18.00 13.99 7.54
C ARG A 32 17.85 12.50 7.82
N GLN A 33 17.71 12.14 9.10
CA GLN A 33 17.40 10.76 9.51
C GLN A 33 16.13 10.25 8.81
N ALA A 34 16.09 8.95 8.54
CA ALA A 34 14.93 8.28 7.96
C ALA A 34 13.72 8.34 8.92
N ALA A 35 12.51 8.31 8.36
CA ALA A 35 11.29 8.37 9.17
C ALA A 35 10.91 7.01 9.81
N ASN A 36 11.31 5.90 9.18
CA ASN A 36 11.01 4.53 9.61
C ASN A 36 9.55 4.35 10.05
N THR A 37 8.62 4.78 9.19
CA THR A 37 7.18 4.81 9.46
C THR A 37 6.67 3.44 9.89
N LYS A 38 5.98 3.38 11.03
CA LYS A 38 5.43 2.14 11.60
C LYS A 38 3.93 2.03 11.41
N LEU A 39 3.43 0.79 11.44
CA LEU A 39 2.00 0.52 11.52
C LEU A 39 1.48 0.79 12.94
N ALA A 40 0.73 1.88 13.12
CA ALA A 40 0.16 2.32 14.40
C ALA A 40 -0.73 3.57 14.18
N PRO A 41 -1.48 4.04 15.19
CA PRO A 41 -2.35 5.22 15.06
C PRO A 41 -1.61 6.43 14.47
N LYS A 42 -2.30 7.14 13.58
CA LYS A 42 -1.73 8.17 12.70
C LYS A 42 -0.95 9.23 13.49
N ARG A 43 0.34 9.37 13.19
CA ARG A 43 1.21 10.44 13.71
C ARG A 43 2.13 10.95 12.61
N ILE A 44 1.95 12.20 12.22
CA ILE A 44 2.70 12.84 11.12
C ILE A 44 3.34 14.13 11.63
N HIS A 45 4.61 14.33 11.32
CA HIS A 45 5.36 15.53 11.65
C HIS A 45 5.60 16.36 10.40
N GLU A 46 5.33 17.66 10.48
CA GLU A 46 5.68 18.60 9.42
C GLU A 46 7.17 18.96 9.49
N VAL A 47 7.83 19.01 8.33
CA VAL A 47 9.23 19.44 8.25
C VAL A 47 9.42 20.45 7.13
N ARG A 48 9.80 21.68 7.49
CA ARG A 48 10.21 22.72 6.53
C ARG A 48 11.42 22.27 5.73
N VAL A 49 11.42 22.50 4.42
CA VAL A 49 12.55 22.19 3.51
C VAL A 49 13.06 23.47 2.81
N ARG A 50 14.05 23.31 1.94
CA ARG A 50 14.59 24.42 1.13
C ARG A 50 13.48 25.08 0.32
N GLY A 51 13.53 26.41 0.21
CA GLY A 51 12.52 27.20 -0.51
C GLY A 51 11.23 27.46 0.27
N GLY A 52 11.19 27.16 1.58
CA GLY A 52 9.99 27.40 2.41
C GLY A 52 8.91 26.33 2.30
N ASN A 53 9.07 25.36 1.39
CA ASN A 53 8.13 24.24 1.23
C ASN A 53 8.07 23.34 2.46
N LYS A 54 7.02 22.52 2.52
CA LYS A 54 6.74 21.58 3.62
C LYS A 54 6.80 20.15 3.11
N LYS A 55 7.29 19.24 3.94
CA LYS A 55 7.18 17.78 3.75
C LYS A 55 6.59 17.14 4.99
N PHE A 56 5.90 16.02 4.81
CA PHE A 56 5.21 15.34 5.89
C PHE A 56 5.92 14.02 6.18
N ARG A 57 6.45 13.88 7.39
CA ARG A 57 7.07 12.65 7.86
C ARG A 57 6.06 11.86 8.66
N ALA A 58 5.51 10.81 8.06
CA ALA A 58 4.76 9.84 8.82
C ALA A 58 5.69 9.10 9.78
N MET A 59 5.42 9.19 11.08
CA MET A 59 6.03 8.33 12.09
C MET A 59 5.20 7.06 12.25
N ARG A 60 3.88 7.19 12.21
CA ARG A 60 2.92 6.11 12.34
C ARG A 60 1.75 6.31 11.38
N LEU A 61 1.28 5.25 10.73
CA LEU A 61 0.07 5.22 9.91
C LEU A 61 -0.64 3.90 10.13
N GLU A 62 -1.96 3.89 10.06
CA GLU A 62 -2.79 2.67 10.18
C GLU A 62 -3.61 2.38 8.92
N SER A 63 -3.80 3.39 8.07
CA SER A 63 -4.63 3.34 6.87
C SER A 63 -3.96 4.07 5.71
N GLY A 64 -4.46 3.80 4.50
CA GLY A 64 -4.02 4.42 3.26
C GLY A 64 -5.09 4.35 2.19
N ASN A 65 -4.91 5.10 1.10
CA ASN A 65 -5.80 5.00 -0.05
C ASN A 65 -5.25 3.97 -1.05
N TYR A 66 -6.02 2.92 -1.29
CA TYR A 66 -5.63 1.86 -2.22
C TYR A 66 -6.58 1.84 -3.42
N SER A 67 -6.03 1.64 -4.61
CA SER A 67 -6.80 1.49 -5.83
C SER A 67 -6.95 0.03 -6.24
N TRP A 68 -8.16 -0.36 -6.63
CA TRP A 68 -8.41 -1.56 -7.42
C TRP A 68 -8.34 -1.19 -8.90
N GLY A 69 -7.32 -1.70 -9.61
CA GLY A 69 -6.99 -1.29 -10.97
C GLY A 69 -8.05 -1.70 -11.99
N SER A 70 -8.42 -2.97 -12.01
CA SER A 70 -9.41 -3.51 -12.95
C SER A 70 -10.78 -2.85 -12.82
N GLU A 71 -11.21 -2.53 -11.60
CA GLU A 71 -12.50 -1.89 -11.31
C GLU A 71 -12.45 -0.35 -11.30
N SER A 72 -11.28 0.26 -11.47
CA SER A 72 -11.08 1.72 -11.48
C SER A 72 -11.66 2.45 -10.27
N ILE A 73 -11.51 1.87 -9.08
CA ILE A 73 -11.95 2.48 -7.82
C ILE A 73 -10.83 2.60 -6.81
N SER A 74 -10.92 3.59 -5.94
CA SER A 74 -10.02 3.73 -4.80
C SER A 74 -10.80 3.89 -3.51
N ARG A 75 -10.33 3.24 -2.45
CA ARG A 75 -10.93 3.30 -1.12
C ARG A 75 -9.85 3.46 -0.06
N SER A 76 -10.19 4.24 0.96
CA SER A 76 -9.41 4.28 2.19
C SER A 76 -9.62 2.97 2.94
N THR A 77 -8.54 2.23 3.19
CA THR A 77 -8.59 0.95 3.89
C THR A 77 -7.51 0.87 4.96
N ARG A 78 -7.74 0.02 5.96
CA ARG A 78 -6.77 -0.24 7.02
C ARG A 78 -5.67 -1.18 6.50
N ILE A 79 -4.44 -0.88 6.87
CA ILE A 79 -3.28 -1.74 6.62
C ILE A 79 -3.18 -2.72 7.79
N VAL A 80 -3.08 -4.01 7.48
CA VAL A 80 -3.03 -5.09 8.48
C VAL A 80 -1.60 -5.41 8.87
N ALA A 81 -0.74 -5.67 7.87
CA ALA A 81 0.66 -6.04 8.09
C ALA A 81 1.49 -5.83 6.82
N VAL A 82 2.80 -5.67 7.00
CA VAL A 82 3.78 -5.76 5.90
C VAL A 82 4.16 -7.22 5.74
N VAL A 83 4.02 -7.77 4.53
CA VAL A 83 4.26 -9.21 4.26
C VAL A 83 5.53 -9.45 3.47
N TYR A 84 5.88 -8.53 2.56
CA TYR A 84 7.08 -8.67 1.76
C TYR A 84 7.74 -7.32 1.50
N ASN A 85 9.07 -7.32 1.48
CA ASN A 85 9.87 -6.19 1.07
C ASN A 85 11.02 -6.70 0.20
N ALA A 86 11.20 -6.09 -0.97
CA ALA A 86 12.25 -6.49 -1.92
C ALA A 86 13.65 -6.06 -1.45
N SER A 87 13.76 -4.97 -0.69
CA SER A 87 15.05 -4.36 -0.35
C SER A 87 15.64 -4.88 0.94
N ASN A 88 14.82 -5.16 1.97
CA ASN A 88 15.32 -5.63 3.26
C ASN A 88 14.24 -6.40 4.04
N ASN A 89 14.54 -7.63 4.46
CA ASN A 89 13.64 -8.48 5.25
C ASN A 89 13.36 -7.94 6.66
N GLU A 90 14.28 -7.17 7.27
CA GLU A 90 14.07 -6.54 8.58
C GLU A 90 12.92 -5.52 8.59
N LEU A 91 12.63 -4.93 7.42
CA LEU A 91 11.50 -4.02 7.27
C LEU A 91 10.15 -4.74 7.37
N VAL A 92 10.10 -6.04 7.03
CA VAL A 92 8.93 -6.91 7.21
C VAL A 92 8.77 -7.22 8.70
N ARG A 93 9.84 -7.71 9.35
CA ARG A 93 9.82 -8.07 10.79
C ARG A 93 9.35 -6.93 11.68
N THR A 94 9.71 -5.71 11.33
CA THR A 94 9.40 -4.53 12.13
C THR A 94 8.19 -3.73 11.64
N ASN A 95 7.39 -4.28 10.70
CA ASN A 95 6.22 -3.64 10.09
C ASN A 95 6.48 -2.19 9.64
N THR A 96 7.57 -1.98 8.90
CA THR A 96 7.96 -0.66 8.40
C THR A 96 7.34 -0.37 7.03
N LEU A 97 6.58 0.74 6.93
CA LEU A 97 5.90 1.15 5.72
C LEU A 97 6.84 1.96 4.81
N VAL A 98 7.20 1.38 3.66
CA VAL A 98 8.05 2.00 2.63
C VAL A 98 7.49 1.77 1.24
N LYS A 99 7.91 2.60 0.28
CA LYS A 99 7.56 2.41 -1.14
C LYS A 99 8.04 1.03 -1.61
N GLY A 100 7.19 0.30 -2.32
CA GLY A 100 7.45 -1.02 -2.87
C GLY A 100 7.29 -2.17 -1.87
N ALA A 101 6.91 -1.88 -0.61
CA ALA A 101 6.53 -2.93 0.32
C ALA A 101 5.15 -3.49 -0.07
N ILE A 102 5.02 -4.81 0.03
CA ILE A 102 3.77 -5.53 -0.13
C ILE A 102 3.12 -5.66 1.23
N VAL A 103 1.88 -5.21 1.31
CA VAL A 103 1.08 -5.18 2.52
C VAL A 103 -0.19 -6.01 2.34
N GLN A 104 -0.71 -6.53 3.44
CA GLN A 104 -2.10 -6.97 3.52
C GLN A 104 -2.95 -5.79 3.94
N ILE A 105 -4.02 -5.53 3.21
CA ILE A 105 -5.03 -4.51 3.53
C ILE A 105 -6.37 -5.16 3.79
N ASP A 106 -7.22 -4.47 4.53
CA ASP A 106 -8.61 -4.86 4.73
C ASP A 106 -9.38 -4.81 3.41
N ALA A 107 -10.06 -5.91 3.09
CA ALA A 107 -10.85 -6.06 1.88
C ALA A 107 -12.27 -5.49 1.98
N THR A 108 -12.76 -5.21 3.20
CA THR A 108 -14.17 -4.84 3.44
C THR A 108 -14.68 -3.67 2.60
N PRO A 109 -13.93 -2.55 2.40
CA PRO A 109 -14.47 -1.41 1.66
C PRO A 109 -14.61 -1.69 0.16
N PHE A 110 -13.79 -2.60 -0.38
CA PHE A 110 -13.87 -3.03 -1.77
C PHE A 110 -14.97 -4.06 -1.98
N ARG A 111 -15.13 -5.01 -1.04
CA ARG A 111 -16.23 -5.99 -1.04
C ARG A 111 -17.59 -5.30 -1.02
N GLN A 112 -17.80 -4.37 -0.08
CA GLN A 112 -19.04 -3.58 0.01
C GLN A 112 -19.34 -2.82 -1.28
N TRP A 113 -18.32 -2.20 -1.88
CA TRP A 113 -18.50 -1.50 -3.15
C TRP A 113 -18.91 -2.45 -4.28
N TYR A 114 -18.26 -3.61 -4.37
CA TYR A 114 -18.51 -4.59 -5.42
C TYR A 114 -19.92 -5.19 -5.31
N GLU A 115 -20.38 -5.53 -4.10
CA GLU A 115 -21.75 -6.02 -3.87
C GLU A 115 -22.80 -4.99 -4.27
N ASN A 116 -22.57 -3.71 -3.96
CA ASN A 116 -23.44 -2.62 -4.39
C ASN A 116 -23.43 -2.46 -5.92
N ARG A 117 -22.25 -2.54 -6.55
CA ARG A 117 -22.07 -2.35 -8.00
C ARG A 117 -22.65 -3.49 -8.82
N TYR A 118 -22.40 -4.74 -8.44
CA TYR A 118 -22.71 -5.91 -9.26
C TYR A 118 -23.84 -6.78 -8.71
N ALA A 119 -24.35 -6.50 -7.51
CA ALA A 119 -25.29 -7.38 -6.81
C ALA A 119 -24.77 -8.83 -6.68
N LYS A 120 -23.44 -8.97 -6.53
CA LYS A 120 -22.75 -10.26 -6.41
C LYS A 120 -21.84 -10.23 -5.19
N VAL A 121 -21.82 -11.34 -4.47
CA VAL A 121 -20.95 -11.54 -3.30
C VAL A 121 -19.59 -12.06 -3.79
N LEU A 122 -18.51 -11.39 -3.38
CA LEU A 122 -17.12 -11.85 -3.58
C LEU A 122 -16.70 -12.82 -2.50
N GLY A 123 -15.85 -13.79 -2.85
CA GLY A 123 -15.18 -14.65 -1.87
C GLY A 123 -16.10 -15.61 -1.13
N LYS A 124 -17.11 -16.17 -1.81
CA LYS A 124 -18.02 -17.17 -1.23
C LYS A 124 -17.22 -18.38 -0.70
N LYS A 125 -17.16 -18.53 0.63
CA LYS A 125 -16.65 -19.77 1.23
C LYS A 125 -17.71 -20.86 1.12
N ARG A 126 -17.32 -22.03 0.62
CA ARG A 126 -18.20 -23.19 0.37
C ARG A 126 -18.97 -23.73 1.59
N GLN A 127 -18.71 -23.28 2.83
CA GLN A 127 -19.24 -23.93 4.05
C GLN A 127 -19.65 -23.03 5.24
N GLN A 128 -19.59 -21.70 5.17
CA GLN A 128 -19.94 -20.78 6.29
C GLN A 128 -20.41 -19.45 5.67
N THR A 129 -21.56 -18.83 5.91
CA THR A 129 -22.69 -18.96 6.85
C THR A 129 -23.88 -18.23 6.22
N ALA A 130 -25.07 -18.85 6.16
CA ALA A 130 -26.28 -18.27 5.58
C ALA A 130 -26.74 -16.94 6.24
N THR A 131 -26.25 -16.61 7.43
CA THR A 131 -26.62 -15.43 8.21
C THR A 131 -25.96 -14.11 7.75
N GLU A 132 -24.80 -14.14 7.09
CA GLU A 132 -24.20 -12.94 6.47
C GLU A 132 -24.79 -12.67 5.07
N GLU A 133 -25.27 -13.71 4.38
CA GLU A 133 -25.83 -13.60 3.03
C GLU A 133 -27.15 -12.80 3.02
N GLU A 134 -27.98 -12.91 4.06
CA GLU A 134 -29.24 -12.14 4.17
C GLU A 134 -29.03 -10.64 4.41
N LYS A 135 -27.90 -10.23 4.98
CA LYS A 135 -27.55 -8.80 5.20
C LYS A 135 -26.64 -8.23 4.12
N SER A 136 -26.26 -9.02 3.13
CA SER A 136 -25.40 -8.56 2.04
C SER A 136 -26.14 -7.51 1.20
N ASP A 137 -25.41 -6.46 0.81
CA ASP A 137 -25.96 -5.39 -0.04
C ASP A 137 -26.41 -5.92 -1.41
N ALA A 138 -25.93 -7.10 -1.78
CA ALA A 138 -26.28 -7.81 -3.01
C ALA A 138 -27.76 -8.21 -3.06
N ASN A 139 -28.36 -8.61 -1.94
CA ASN A 139 -29.74 -9.14 -1.89
C ASN A 139 -30.82 -8.07 -1.67
N LYS A 140 -30.44 -6.79 -1.62
CA LYS A 140 -31.42 -5.69 -1.46
C LYS A 140 -32.40 -5.64 -2.63
N PRO A 141 -33.71 -5.42 -2.38
CA PRO A 141 -34.69 -5.24 -3.45
C PRO A 141 -34.33 -4.02 -4.31
N ARG A 142 -34.36 -4.18 -5.63
CA ARG A 142 -33.96 -3.17 -6.62
C ARG A 142 -35.02 -3.04 -7.70
N SER A 143 -35.17 -1.84 -8.26
CA SER A 143 -36.11 -1.61 -9.37
C SER A 143 -35.71 -2.41 -10.61
N LYS A 144 -36.68 -2.76 -11.47
CA LYS A 144 -36.46 -3.52 -12.70
C LYS A 144 -35.41 -2.87 -13.61
N HIS A 145 -35.44 -1.53 -13.72
CA HIS A 145 -34.46 -0.77 -14.50
C HIS A 145 -33.02 -0.93 -13.96
N LEU A 146 -32.85 -0.89 -12.63
CA LEU A 146 -31.54 -1.08 -12.01
C LEU A 146 -31.02 -2.51 -12.22
N LEU A 147 -31.89 -3.52 -12.12
CA LEU A 147 -31.53 -4.91 -12.39
C LEU A 147 -31.05 -5.12 -13.84
N ALA A 148 -31.75 -4.55 -14.82
CA ALA A 148 -31.32 -4.58 -16.21
C ALA A 148 -29.94 -3.94 -16.41
N LYS A 149 -29.70 -2.78 -15.76
CA LYS A 149 -28.38 -2.12 -15.78
C LYS A 149 -27.28 -2.95 -15.15
N ILE A 150 -27.58 -3.72 -14.11
CA ILE A 150 -26.61 -4.60 -13.43
C ILE A 150 -26.30 -5.83 -14.30
N ALA A 151 -27.31 -6.41 -14.94
CA ALA A 151 -27.15 -7.56 -15.82
C ALA A 151 -26.20 -7.27 -16.99
N GLY A 152 -26.21 -6.03 -17.51
CA GLY A 152 -25.29 -5.58 -18.56
C GLY A 152 -23.85 -5.31 -18.10
N ARG A 153 -23.52 -5.46 -16.82
CA ARG A 153 -22.16 -5.18 -16.30
C ARG A 153 -21.29 -6.44 -16.27
N GLN A 154 -20.07 -6.33 -16.79
CA GLN A 154 -19.06 -7.35 -16.62
C GLN A 154 -18.56 -7.36 -15.17
N SER A 155 -18.54 -8.54 -14.55
CA SER A 155 -18.26 -8.73 -13.12
C SER A 155 -17.22 -9.82 -12.87
N ALA A 156 -16.45 -10.20 -13.89
CA ALA A 156 -15.46 -11.27 -13.73
C ALA A 156 -14.28 -10.78 -12.89
N VAL A 157 -14.00 -11.48 -11.79
CA VAL A 157 -12.81 -11.27 -10.95
C VAL A 157 -11.93 -12.50 -11.04
N GLU A 158 -10.61 -12.30 -11.09
CA GLU A 158 -9.67 -13.41 -11.16
C GLU A 158 -9.77 -14.32 -9.92
N PRO A 159 -9.72 -15.66 -10.08
CA PRO A 159 -9.90 -16.60 -8.97
C PRO A 159 -8.93 -16.38 -7.80
N ALA A 160 -7.68 -16.01 -8.10
CA ALA A 160 -6.67 -15.74 -7.09
C ALA A 160 -7.04 -14.52 -6.21
N LEU A 161 -7.62 -13.49 -6.82
CA LEU A 161 -8.07 -12.30 -6.11
C LEU A 161 -9.39 -12.57 -5.35
N ASP A 162 -10.32 -13.30 -5.95
CA ASP A 162 -11.58 -13.70 -5.29
C ASP A 162 -11.32 -14.53 -4.01
N SER A 163 -10.34 -15.44 -4.06
CA SER A 163 -9.92 -16.21 -2.88
C SER A 163 -9.39 -15.32 -1.74
N GLN A 164 -8.72 -14.21 -2.06
CA GLN A 164 -8.24 -13.24 -1.07
C GLN A 164 -9.40 -12.45 -0.46
N PHE A 165 -10.36 -12.03 -1.28
CA PHE A 165 -11.60 -11.42 -0.78
C PHE A 165 -12.33 -12.32 0.22
N GLY A 166 -12.38 -13.64 -0.03
CA GLY A 166 -12.94 -14.61 0.90
C GLY A 166 -12.16 -14.78 2.21
N SER A 167 -10.89 -14.37 2.24
CA SER A 167 -10.07 -14.31 3.46
C SER A 167 -10.24 -13.00 4.25
N GLY A 168 -10.94 -12.01 3.68
CA GLY A 168 -11.10 -10.67 4.25
C GLY A 168 -9.88 -9.77 4.13
N ARG A 169 -8.81 -10.22 3.48
CA ARG A 169 -7.56 -9.47 3.28
C ARG A 169 -7.05 -9.64 1.87
N VAL A 170 -6.64 -8.53 1.25
CA VAL A 170 -6.04 -8.54 -0.10
C VAL A 170 -4.61 -8.01 -0.06
N TYR A 171 -3.76 -8.50 -0.95
CA TYR A 171 -2.40 -7.99 -1.10
C TYR A 171 -2.38 -6.72 -1.94
N ALA A 172 -1.62 -5.74 -1.46
CA ALA A 172 -1.43 -4.46 -2.14
C ALA A 172 0.03 -4.02 -2.06
N ILE A 173 0.45 -3.19 -3.00
CA ILE A 173 1.78 -2.57 -3.02
C ILE A 173 1.68 -1.08 -2.69
N ILE A 174 2.57 -0.61 -1.82
CA ILE A 174 2.68 0.81 -1.48
C ILE A 174 3.47 1.51 -2.59
N THR A 175 2.88 2.51 -3.24
CA THR A 175 3.55 3.31 -4.29
C THR A 175 3.98 4.69 -3.80
N SER A 176 3.33 5.20 -2.75
CA SER A 176 3.70 6.45 -2.11
C SER A 176 5.00 6.33 -1.29
N ARG A 177 5.53 7.47 -0.82
CA ARG A 177 6.69 7.51 0.10
C ARG A 177 6.25 8.10 1.45
N PRO A 178 5.81 7.28 2.42
CA PRO A 178 5.26 7.76 3.70
C PRO A 178 6.16 8.76 4.45
N GLY A 179 7.48 8.55 4.41
CA GLY A 179 8.44 9.46 5.04
C GLY A 179 8.66 10.81 4.33
N GLN A 180 7.97 11.08 3.22
CA GLN A 180 8.04 12.36 2.48
C GLN A 180 6.66 12.98 2.28
N SER A 181 5.66 12.17 1.92
CA SER A 181 4.29 12.62 1.66
C SER A 181 3.37 12.52 2.86
N GLY A 182 3.74 11.76 3.90
CA GLY A 182 2.88 11.49 5.05
C GLY A 182 1.71 10.54 4.76
N ARG A 183 1.69 9.89 3.59
CA ARG A 183 0.62 8.98 3.14
C ARG A 183 1.16 7.63 2.75
N CYS A 184 0.35 6.58 2.91
CA CYS A 184 0.68 5.19 2.58
C CYS A 184 -0.28 4.64 1.53
N ASP A 185 -0.22 5.21 0.33
CA ASP A 185 -1.15 4.93 -0.76
C ASP A 185 -0.55 3.91 -1.72
N GLY A 186 -1.41 3.19 -2.43
CA GLY A 186 -1.01 2.05 -3.23
C GLY A 186 -2.10 1.52 -4.16
N TYR A 187 -1.87 0.32 -4.69
CA TYR A 187 -2.87 -0.40 -5.47
C TYR A 187 -2.85 -1.90 -5.12
N ILE A 188 -3.99 -2.55 -5.33
CA ILE A 188 -4.18 -3.99 -5.12
C ILE A 188 -3.43 -4.76 -6.20
N LEU A 189 -2.74 -5.83 -5.82
CA LEU A 189 -2.04 -6.70 -6.77
C LEU A 189 -3.02 -7.59 -7.53
N GLU A 190 -2.87 -7.64 -8.86
CA GLU A 190 -3.72 -8.44 -9.75
C GLU A 190 -2.87 -9.23 -10.77
N GLY A 191 -3.44 -10.27 -11.38
CA GLY A 191 -2.84 -11.02 -12.48
C GLY A 191 -1.43 -11.54 -12.21
N LYS A 192 -0.57 -11.41 -13.23
CA LYS A 192 0.82 -11.89 -13.19
C LYS A 192 1.65 -11.27 -12.07
N GLU A 193 1.34 -10.02 -11.68
CA GLU A 193 2.04 -9.35 -10.59
C GLU A 193 1.72 -10.01 -9.25
N LEU A 194 0.43 -10.30 -9.02
CA LEU A 194 -0.01 -11.05 -7.85
C LEU A 194 0.66 -12.42 -7.78
N ASP A 195 0.65 -13.18 -8.88
CA ASP A 195 1.28 -14.50 -8.94
C ASP A 195 2.78 -14.46 -8.66
N PHE A 196 3.48 -13.44 -9.16
CA PHE A 196 4.89 -13.24 -8.86
C PHE A 196 5.15 -13.06 -7.36
N TYR A 197 4.40 -12.17 -6.70
CA TYR A 197 4.59 -11.95 -5.26
C TYR A 197 4.11 -13.11 -4.41
N LEU A 198 3.02 -13.79 -4.78
CA LEU A 198 2.56 -14.99 -4.09
C LEU A 198 3.63 -16.09 -4.09
N ARG A 199 4.32 -16.31 -5.23
CA ARG A 199 5.46 -17.25 -5.30
C ARG A 199 6.59 -16.82 -4.37
N LYS A 200 6.97 -15.54 -4.36
CA LYS A 200 8.04 -15.00 -3.49
C LYS A 200 7.71 -15.08 -2.01
N ILE A 201 6.44 -14.88 -1.63
CA ILE A 201 5.99 -14.99 -0.26
C ILE A 201 6.01 -16.46 0.18
N ARG A 202 5.50 -17.37 -0.66
CA ARG A 202 5.51 -18.83 -0.37
C ARG A 202 6.93 -19.38 -0.25
N SER A 203 7.87 -18.96 -1.11
CA SER A 203 9.25 -19.43 -1.04
C SER A 203 10.04 -18.92 0.17
N LYS A 204 9.58 -17.84 0.80
CA LYS A 204 10.20 -17.23 1.98
C LYS A 204 9.59 -17.72 3.29
N LYS A 205 8.44 -18.41 3.21
CA LYS A 205 7.76 -19.00 4.36
C LYS A 205 8.34 -20.37 4.64
#